data_AF-A0A3M1DRQ9-F1
#
_entry.id   AF-A0A3M1DRQ9-F1
#
_cell.length_a   1.000
_cell.length_b   1.000
_cell.length_c   1.000
_cell.angle_alpha   90.00
_cell.angle_beta   90.00
_cell.angle_gamma   90.00
#
_symmetry.space_group_name_H-M   'P 1'
#
loop_
_entity.id
_entity.type
_entity.pdbx_description
1 polymer ?
#
loop_
_entity_poly.entity_id
_entity_poly.type
_entity_poly.pdbx_seq_one_letter_code
_entity_poly.pdbx_strand_id
1 'polypeptide(L)' 'MGCLCVCGDKMIRFKLWRSPKHLERVRKMPCCVCGTVPSEAHHIIGVGDGRMGSKAPDSYAIPLCTFHHRKL' A
#
# COMPACT_ATOMS: atom_id res chain seq x y z
N MET A 1 -2.35 2.67 -16.87
CA MET A 1 -3.40 3.70 -16.74
C MET A 1 -3.31 4.29 -15.33
N GLY A 2 -3.00 5.58 -15.18
CA GLY A 2 -2.83 6.22 -13.87
C GLY A 2 -3.77 7.41 -13.75
N CYS A 3 -4.32 7.64 -12.55
CA CYS A 3 -5.25 8.74 -12.28
C CYS A 3 -4.63 10.08 -12.71
N LEU A 4 -5.28 10.74 -13.66
CA LEU A 4 -4.91 12.02 -14.24
C LEU A 4 -5.52 13.11 -13.35
N CYS A 5 -4.69 13.81 -12.57
CA CYS A 5 -5.07 15.10 -12.02
C CYS A 5 -4.67 16.15 -13.04
N VAL A 6 -5.65 16.71 -13.76
CA VAL A 6 -5.42 17.76 -14.75
C VAL A 6 -5.25 19.09 -14.02
N CYS A 7 -4.08 19.71 -14.18
CA CYS A 7 -3.82 21.11 -13.86
C CYS A 7 -3.16 21.73 -15.11
N GLY A 8 -3.98 22.20 -16.06
CA GLY A 8 -3.55 22.68 -17.39
C GLY A 8 -3.13 21.58 -18.37
N ASP A 9 -2.32 21.92 -19.40
CA ASP A 9 -1.93 21.06 -20.53
C ASP A 9 -0.73 20.12 -20.27
N LYS A 10 -0.18 20.12 -19.05
CA LYS A 10 0.96 19.26 -18.67
C LYS A 10 0.51 18.06 -17.84
N MET A 11 0.72 16.86 -18.39
CA MET A 11 0.51 15.60 -17.70
C MET A 11 1.58 15.37 -16.61
N ILE A 12 1.36 15.87 -15.40
CA ILE A 12 2.24 15.60 -14.26
C ILE A 12 1.90 14.23 -13.68
N ARG A 13 2.66 13.20 -14.07
CA ARG A 13 2.49 11.83 -13.56
C ARG A 13 3.12 11.72 -12.17
N PHE A 14 2.37 12.15 -11.16
CA PHE A 14 2.72 11.96 -9.75
C PHE A 14 3.03 10.48 -9.46
N LYS A 15 4.31 10.19 -9.22
CA LYS A 15 4.81 8.84 -8.97
C LYS A 15 4.45 8.41 -7.56
N LEU A 16 3.72 7.30 -7.43
CA LEU A 16 3.43 6.68 -6.13
C LEU A 16 4.75 6.25 -5.47
N TRP A 17 4.90 6.50 -4.16
CA TRP A 17 6.09 6.11 -3.43
C TRP A 17 6.18 4.57 -3.33
N ARG A 18 7.34 4.03 -3.72
CA ARG A 18 7.64 2.60 -3.70
C ARG A 18 8.97 2.37 -3.00
N SER A 19 8.99 1.46 -2.03
CA SER A 19 10.20 1.16 -1.25
C SER A 19 10.21 -0.31 -0.82
N PRO A 20 11.02 -1.17 -1.47
CA PRO A 20 11.12 -2.57 -1.09
C PRO A 20 11.67 -2.73 0.33
N LYS A 21 12.56 -1.83 0.78
CA LYS A 21 13.08 -1.81 2.16
C LYS A 21 11.96 -1.60 3.20
N HIS A 22 10.99 -0.74 2.89
CA HIS A 22 9.83 -0.54 3.75
C HIS A 22 8.96 -1.79 3.81
N LEU A 23 8.66 -2.41 2.66
CA LEU A 23 7.87 -3.64 2.62
C LEU A 23 8.55 -4.80 3.34
N GLU A 24 9.88 -4.91 3.26
CA GLU A 24 10.65 -5.90 4.02
C GLU A 24 10.54 -5.65 5.53
N ARG A 25 10.62 -4.39 5.97
CA ARG A 25 10.38 -4.03 7.38
C ARG A 25 8.96 -4.41 7.80
N VAL A 26 7.95 -4.12 6.99
CA VAL A 26 6.55 -4.47 7.27
C VAL A 26 6.36 -5.97 7.45
N ARG A 27 6.94 -6.79 6.57
CA ARG A 27 6.88 -8.26 6.67
C ARG A 27 7.54 -8.84 7.93
N LYS A 28 8.47 -8.11 8.55
CA LYS A 28 9.13 -8.49 9.82
C LYS A 28 8.32 -8.06 11.06
N MET A 29 7.33 -7.19 10.91
CA MET A 29 6.50 -6.74 12.04
C MET A 29 5.40 -7.78 12.35
N PRO A 30 4.93 -7.87 13.61
CA PRO A 30 3.80 -8.72 13.95
C PRO A 30 2.50 -8.20 13.33
N CYS A 31 1.54 -9.09 13.10
CA CYS A 31 0.21 -8.70 12.60
C CYS A 31 -0.44 -7.65 13.53
N CYS A 32 -0.94 -6.54 12.99
CA CYS A 32 -1.56 -5.48 13.80
C CYS A 32 -2.90 -5.88 14.43
N VAL A 33 -3.51 -6.99 14.00
CA VAL A 33 -4.78 -7.51 14.56
C VAL A 33 -4.55 -8.52 15.67
N CYS A 34 -3.61 -9.47 15.49
CA CYS A 34 -3.44 -10.62 16.40
C CYS A 34 -2.01 -10.88 16.86
N GLY A 35 -1.03 -10.09 16.43
CA GLY A 35 0.37 -10.23 16.84
C GLY A 35 1.16 -11.38 16.17
N THR A 36 0.51 -12.22 15.36
CA THR A 36 1.17 -13.39 14.74
C THR A 36 2.23 -12.98 13.73
N VAL A 37 3.32 -13.76 13.69
CA VAL A 37 4.38 -13.75 12.67
C VAL A 37 4.46 -15.14 12.01
N PRO A 38 4.80 -15.23 10.70
CA PRO A 38 5.13 -14.13 9.79
C PRO A 38 3.91 -13.28 9.38
N SER A 39 4.16 -12.03 9.02
CA SER A 39 3.13 -11.13 8.46
C SER A 39 3.45 -10.77 7.01
N GLU A 40 2.40 -10.42 6.27
CA GLU A 40 2.42 -10.00 4.89
C GLU A 40 2.05 -8.51 4.80
N ALA A 41 2.62 -7.81 3.81
CA ALA A 41 2.36 -6.39 3.61
C ALA A 41 1.04 -6.20 2.85
N HIS A 42 0.00 -5.74 3.57
CA HIS A 42 -1.31 -5.43 3.01
C HIS A 42 -1.41 -3.96 2.66
N HIS A 43 -1.64 -3.64 1.38
CA HIS A 43 -1.83 -2.27 0.93
C HIS A 43 -3.29 -1.86 1.08
N ILE A 44 -3.58 -0.93 1.99
CA ILE A 44 -4.94 -0.40 2.17
C ILE A 44 -5.31 0.44 0.95
N ILE A 45 -6.39 0.06 0.25
CA ILE A 45 -6.93 0.77 -0.92
C ILE A 45 -8.14 1.59 -0.45
N GLY A 46 -8.29 2.83 -0.94
CA GLY A 46 -9.43 3.69 -0.59
C GLY A 46 -9.18 4.64 0.59
N VAL A 47 -7.98 4.63 1.16
CA VAL A 47 -7.54 5.61 2.17
C VAL A 47 -6.36 6.42 1.59
N GLY A 48 -6.43 7.76 1.64
CA GLY A 48 -5.35 8.66 1.21
C GLY A 48 -5.23 8.87 -0.31
N ASP A 49 -4.01 9.11 -0.79
CA ASP A 49 -3.68 9.42 -2.20
C ASP A 49 -3.73 8.20 -3.16
N GLY A 50 -4.63 7.26 -2.89
CA GLY A 50 -4.86 6.11 -3.74
C GLY A 50 -5.33 6.55 -5.12
N ARG A 51 -4.64 6.10 -6.18
CA ARG A 51 -5.08 6.34 -7.56
C ARG A 51 -6.04 5.24 -7.98
N MET A 52 -7.20 5.62 -8.51
CA MET A 52 -8.16 4.67 -9.08
C MET A 52 -7.47 3.80 -10.15
N GLY A 53 -7.61 2.48 -10.06
CA GLY A 53 -6.96 1.52 -10.95
C GLY A 53 -5.44 1.33 -10.72
N SER A 54 -4.88 1.80 -9.60
CA SER A 54 -3.48 1.59 -9.24
C SER A 54 -3.34 1.11 -7.81
N LYS A 55 -2.32 0.29 -7.54
CA LYS A 55 -1.99 -0.17 -6.18
C LYS A 55 -1.67 1.03 -5.29
N ALA A 56 -2.16 1.07 -4.05
CA ALA A 56 -1.84 2.12 -3.09
C ALA A 56 -0.31 2.25 -2.86
N PRO A 57 0.21 3.42 -2.45
CA PRO A 57 1.64 3.59 -2.19
C PRO A 57 2.15 2.63 -1.13
N ASP A 58 3.45 2.30 -1.14
CA ASP A 58 4.02 1.37 -0.17
C ASP A 58 4.00 1.91 1.27
N SER A 59 3.85 3.22 1.46
CA SER A 59 3.69 3.85 2.77
C SER A 59 2.37 3.49 3.47
N TYR A 60 1.37 3.01 2.71
CA TYR A 60 0.08 2.56 3.22
C TYR A 60 0.02 1.03 3.40
N ALA A 61 1.19 0.38 3.49
CA ALA A 61 1.27 -1.05 3.77
C ALA A 61 1.24 -1.31 5.28
N ILE A 62 0.31 -2.17 5.73
CA ILE A 62 0.21 -2.63 7.12
C ILE A 62 0.59 -4.12 7.25
N PRO A 63 1.13 -4.56 8.40
CA PRO A 63 1.46 -5.96 8.62
C PRO A 63 0.22 -6.78 9.01
N LEU A 64 -0.14 -7.77 8.20
CA LEU A 64 -1.23 -8.70 8.49
C LEU A 64 -0.80 -10.15 8.33
N CYS A 65 -1.20 -11.04 9.23
CA CYS A 65 -1.01 -12.48 9.02
C CYS A 65 -1.86 -12.95 7.85
N THR A 66 -1.48 -14.05 7.21
CA THR A 66 -2.18 -14.58 6.02
C THR A 66 -3.69 -14.79 6.23
N PHE A 67 -4.12 -15.12 7.45
CA PHE A 67 -5.53 -15.23 7.79
C PHE A 67 -6.27 -13.89 7.72
N HIS A 68 -5.76 -12.86 8.39
CA HIS A 68 -6.37 -11.52 8.36
C HIS A 68 -6.20 -10.83 7.00
N HIS A 69 -5.09 -11.11 6.30
CA HIS A 69 -4.84 -10.58 4.96
C HIS A 69 -5.88 -11.07 3.93
N ARG A 70 -6.44 -12.27 4.11
CA ARG A 70 -7.48 -12.84 3.23
C ARG A 70 -8.91 -12.49 3.63
N LYS A 71 -9.10 -11.94 4.83
CA LYS A 71 -10.41 -11.54 5.36
C LYS A 71 -10.79 -10.10 5.00
N LEU A 72 -9.88 -9.36 4.36
CA LEU A 72 -10.05 -8.00 3.85
C LEU A 72 -10.19 -8.05 2.32
#